data_AF-A0A8H6YYL2-F1
#
_entry.id   AF-A0A8H6YYL2-F1
#
_cell.length_a   1.000
_cell.length_b   1.000
_cell.length_c   1.000
_cell.angle_alpha   90.00
_cell.angle_beta   90.00
_cell.angle_gamma   90.00
#
_symmetry.space_group_name_H-M   'P 1'
#
loop_
_entity.id
_entity.type
_entity.pdbx_description
1 polymer ?
#
loop_
_entity_poly.entity_id
_entity_poly.type
_entity_poly.pdbx_seq_one_letter_code
_entity_poly.pdbx_strand_id
1 'polypeptide(L)'
;MISLAEFDILRDTRQDIRLLPWTQPACREAMVLHFGIKRAKEEVRRLNVEITRLLTYLIDEHIDYYRAIAANIIVNPPLTTELQRRWRHASHISAAICRRISQTSRLVGFSGTVFPGQREDRDPTLSDGIPPPYWLAMELGVVLMEVKYNEGADLDASRPTEEDDDLDLVVRELEVDEDNIVQLMDHLSTFDDS
;
A
#
# COMPACT_ATOMS: atom_id res chain seq x y z
N MET A 1 -41.53 29.07 -24.02
CA MET A 1 -40.29 28.42 -23.55
C MET A 1 -40.13 28.88 -22.11
N ILE A 2 -40.50 28.05 -21.13
CA ILE A 2 -40.53 28.41 -19.72
C ILE A 2 -39.08 28.37 -19.21
N SER A 3 -38.60 29.48 -18.67
CA SER A 3 -37.26 29.57 -18.10
C SER A 3 -37.28 29.00 -16.68
N LEU A 4 -36.30 28.18 -16.33
CA LEU A 4 -36.12 27.65 -14.96
C LEU A 4 -36.07 28.74 -13.88
N ALA A 5 -35.84 30.00 -14.26
CA ALA A 5 -35.86 31.16 -13.36
C ALA A 5 -37.28 31.59 -12.91
N GLU A 6 -38.35 31.13 -13.56
CA GLU A 6 -39.75 31.49 -13.21
C GLU A 6 -40.39 30.56 -12.17
N PHE A 7 -39.71 29.48 -11.76
CA PHE A 7 -40.19 28.62 -10.68
C PHE A 7 -39.83 29.23 -9.31
N ASP A 8 -40.72 30.08 -8.77
CA ASP A 8 -40.63 30.65 -7.41
C ASP A 8 -40.61 29.56 -6.30
N ILE A 9 -41.00 28.32 -6.63
CA ILE A 9 -40.84 27.13 -5.77
C ILE A 9 -39.36 26.92 -5.39
N LEU A 10 -38.41 27.29 -6.25
CA LEU A 10 -36.97 27.17 -5.98
C LEU A 10 -36.39 28.40 -5.26
N ARG A 11 -37.20 29.41 -4.93
CA ARG A 11 -36.78 30.59 -4.17
C ARG A 11 -36.99 30.39 -2.68
N ASP A 12 -38.11 29.80 -2.27
CA ASP A 12 -38.41 29.49 -0.86
C ASP A 12 -37.67 28.25 -0.32
N THR A 13 -37.13 27.40 -1.20
CA THR A 13 -36.30 26.24 -0.79
C THR A 13 -34.80 26.52 -0.81
N ARG A 14 -34.37 27.75 -1.14
CA ARG A 14 -32.95 28.13 -1.05
C ARG A 14 -32.61 28.37 0.42
N GLN A 15 -32.31 27.29 1.14
CA GLN A 15 -31.40 27.42 2.27
C GLN A 15 -30.14 28.12 1.76
N ASP A 16 -29.84 29.28 2.34
CA ASP A 16 -28.62 29.99 1.99
C ASP A 16 -27.45 29.13 2.46
N ILE A 17 -26.81 28.46 1.49
CA ILE A 17 -25.70 27.56 1.75
C ILE A 17 -24.55 28.27 2.47
N ARG A 18 -24.45 29.61 2.34
CA ARG A 18 -23.43 30.44 3.01
C ARG A 18 -23.62 30.54 4.52
N LEU A 19 -24.81 30.19 5.02
CA LEU A 19 -25.11 30.14 6.45
C LEU A 19 -24.85 28.75 7.03
N LEU A 20 -24.51 27.76 6.20
CA LEU A 20 -24.25 26.40 6.68
C LEU A 20 -22.84 26.34 7.31
N PRO A 21 -22.66 25.66 8.45
CA PRO A 21 -21.39 25.63 9.19
C PRO A 21 -20.18 25.22 8.35
N TRP A 22 -20.35 24.27 7.41
CA TRP A 22 -19.28 23.82 6.51
C TRP A 22 -18.84 24.86 5.47
N THR A 23 -19.54 25.99 5.32
CA THR A 23 -19.08 27.10 4.47
C THR A 23 -18.19 28.09 5.20
N GLN A 24 -18.13 28.07 6.52
CA GLN A 24 -17.21 28.89 7.29
C GLN A 24 -15.76 28.48 7.00
N PRO A 25 -14.83 29.43 6.79
CA PRO A 25 -13.43 29.11 6.52
C PRO A 25 -12.79 28.23 7.61
N ALA A 26 -13.02 28.54 8.89
CA ALA A 26 -12.49 27.78 10.01
C ALA A 26 -12.98 26.32 10.02
N CYS A 27 -14.28 26.10 9.78
CA CYS A 27 -14.86 24.76 9.69
C CYS A 27 -14.32 23.98 8.48
N ARG A 28 -14.07 24.64 7.34
CA ARG A 28 -13.43 24.00 6.17
C ARG A 28 -11.99 23.59 6.46
N GLU A 29 -11.22 24.45 7.10
CA GLU A 29 -9.84 24.13 7.49
C GLU A 29 -9.79 22.96 8.47
N ALA A 30 -10.65 22.96 9.49
CA ALA A 30 -10.79 21.85 10.44
C ALA A 30 -11.19 20.55 9.73
N MET A 31 -12.13 20.61 8.79
CA MET A 31 -12.56 19.46 7.99
C MET A 31 -11.43 18.89 7.13
N VAL A 32 -10.67 19.76 6.45
CA VAL A 32 -9.52 19.36 5.62
C VAL A 32 -8.45 18.68 6.47
N LEU A 33 -8.13 19.24 7.64
CA LEU A 33 -7.17 18.63 8.57
C LEU A 33 -7.66 17.28 9.08
N HIS A 34 -8.92 17.19 9.49
CA HIS A 34 -9.51 15.94 9.98
C HIS A 34 -9.43 14.82 8.93
N PHE A 35 -9.93 15.09 7.71
CA PHE A 35 -9.88 14.10 6.64
C PHE A 35 -8.46 13.82 6.16
N GLY A 36 -7.56 14.80 6.22
CA GLY A 36 -6.13 14.62 5.98
C GLY A 36 -5.53 13.60 6.94
N ILE A 37 -5.83 13.69 8.23
CA ILE A 37 -5.39 12.73 9.25
C ILE A 37 -6.03 11.35 9.02
N LYS A 38 -7.34 11.30 8.74
CA LYS A 38 -8.07 10.04 8.46
C LYS A 38 -7.45 9.31 7.26
N ARG A 39 -7.19 10.03 6.16
CA ARG A 39 -6.55 9.49 4.95
C ARG A 39 -5.08 9.12 5.17
N ALA A 40 -4.33 9.90 5.95
CA ALA A 40 -2.95 9.55 6.28
C ALA A 40 -2.86 8.20 7.00
N LYS A 41 -3.78 7.93 7.94
CA LYS A 41 -3.85 6.63 8.64
C LYS A 41 -4.17 5.47 7.70
N GLU A 42 -5.11 5.66 6.78
CA GLU A 42 -5.45 4.68 5.75
C GLU A 42 -4.26 4.40 4.82
N GLU A 43 -3.60 5.46 4.35
CA GLU A 43 -2.48 5.35 3.42
C GLU A 43 -1.29 4.62 4.06
N VAL A 44 -1.03 4.80 5.36
CA VAL A 44 -0.02 3.99 6.08
C VAL A 44 -0.31 2.49 5.97
N ARG A 45 -1.58 2.07 6.19
CA ARG A 45 -1.96 0.65 6.08
C ARG A 45 -1.79 0.14 4.65
N ARG A 46 -2.20 0.94 3.66
CA ARG A 46 -2.04 0.61 2.24
C ARG A 46 -0.57 0.47 1.85
N LEU A 47 0.28 1.40 2.28
CA LEU A 47 1.71 1.38 1.99
C LEU A 47 2.41 0.16 2.58
N ASN A 48 1.97 -0.37 3.73
CA ASN A 48 2.53 -1.61 4.28
C ASN A 48 2.36 -2.80 3.32
N VAL A 49 1.19 -2.90 2.66
CA VAL A 49 0.93 -3.92 1.64
C VAL A 49 1.75 -3.65 0.38
N GLU A 50 1.81 -2.38 -0.04
CA GLU A 50 2.51 -2.00 -1.26
C GLU A 50 4.03 -2.19 -1.16
N ILE A 51 4.63 -1.95 0.01
CA ILE A 51 6.06 -2.21 0.26
C ILE A 51 6.37 -3.70 0.05
N THR A 52 5.53 -4.59 0.59
CA THR A 52 5.68 -6.04 0.44
C THR A 52 5.57 -6.45 -1.02
N ARG A 53 4.56 -5.95 -1.75
CA ARG A 53 4.35 -6.22 -3.17
C ARG A 53 5.51 -5.71 -4.04
N LEU A 54 6.02 -4.51 -3.73
CA LEU A 54 7.15 -3.93 -4.42
C LEU A 54 8.41 -4.77 -4.22
N LEU A 55 8.68 -5.23 -3.00
CA LEU A 55 9.82 -6.13 -2.73
C LEU A 55 9.70 -7.43 -3.52
N THR A 56 8.52 -8.07 -3.52
CA THR A 56 8.26 -9.26 -4.33
C THR A 56 8.52 -8.99 -5.81
N TYR A 57 8.00 -7.88 -6.36
CA TYR A 57 8.23 -7.51 -7.75
C TYR A 57 9.72 -7.36 -8.10
N LEU A 58 10.52 -6.72 -7.25
CA LEU A 58 11.96 -6.52 -7.49
C LEU A 58 12.74 -7.83 -7.47
N ILE A 59 12.38 -8.76 -6.59
CA ILE A 59 12.98 -10.11 -6.54
C ILE A 59 12.55 -10.93 -7.76
N ASP A 60 11.28 -10.84 -8.14
CA ASP A 60 10.75 -11.52 -9.31
C ASP A 60 11.48 -11.09 -10.59
N GLU A 61 11.62 -9.77 -10.77
CA GLU A 61 12.36 -9.18 -11.89
C GLU A 61 13.82 -9.66 -11.91
N HIS A 62 14.48 -9.74 -10.75
CA HIS A 62 15.84 -10.27 -10.66
C HIS A 62 15.95 -11.72 -11.14
N ILE A 63 15.03 -12.58 -10.71
CA ILE A 63 14.95 -13.98 -11.11
C ILE A 63 14.73 -14.11 -12.62
N ASP A 64 13.83 -13.30 -13.18
CA ASP A 64 13.49 -13.36 -14.61
C ASP A 64 14.70 -12.98 -15.47
N TYR A 65 15.42 -11.92 -15.11
CA TYR A 65 16.66 -11.55 -15.81
C TYR A 65 17.73 -12.64 -15.69
N TYR A 66 17.92 -13.21 -14.51
CA TYR A 66 18.93 -14.24 -14.28
C TYR A 66 18.67 -15.46 -15.18
N ARG A 67 17.42 -15.94 -15.21
CA ARG A 67 17.01 -17.05 -16.08
C ARG A 67 17.12 -16.73 -17.57
N ALA A 68 16.68 -15.53 -17.98
CA ALA A 68 16.78 -15.10 -19.37
C ALA A 68 18.24 -15.02 -19.85
N ILE A 69 19.14 -14.51 -19.01
CA ILE A 69 20.58 -14.46 -19.29
C ILE A 69 21.15 -15.88 -19.39
N ALA A 70 20.85 -16.76 -18.43
CA ALA A 70 21.34 -18.13 -18.43
C ALA A 70 20.88 -18.92 -19.67
N ALA A 71 19.63 -18.75 -20.10
CA ALA A 71 19.09 -19.42 -21.28
C ALA A 71 19.71 -18.91 -22.60
N ASN A 72 20.08 -17.64 -22.67
CA ASN A 72 20.54 -17.02 -23.92
C ASN A 72 22.06 -16.90 -24.06
N ILE A 73 22.84 -17.19 -23.01
CA ILE A 73 24.29 -16.96 -23.01
C ILE A 73 25.02 -17.73 -24.12
N ILE A 74 24.57 -18.95 -24.43
CA ILE A 74 25.12 -19.77 -25.52
C ILE A 74 24.37 -19.50 -26.84
N VAL A 75 23.03 -19.37 -26.78
CA VAL A 75 22.17 -19.31 -27.97
C VAL A 75 22.26 -17.96 -28.70
N ASN A 76 22.28 -16.86 -27.95
CA ASN A 76 22.29 -15.51 -28.50
C ASN A 76 23.12 -14.56 -27.60
N PRO A 77 24.46 -14.54 -27.78
CA PRO A 77 25.33 -13.68 -27.01
C PRO A 77 25.01 -12.18 -27.12
N PRO A 78 24.69 -11.61 -28.31
CA PRO A 78 24.27 -10.21 -28.41
C PRO A 78 23.06 -9.87 -27.54
N LEU A 79 22.01 -10.69 -27.57
CA LEU A 79 20.83 -10.49 -26.72
C LEU A 79 21.21 -10.54 -25.24
N THR A 80 22.07 -11.48 -24.86
CA THR A 80 22.56 -11.60 -23.49
C THR A 80 23.28 -10.34 -23.01
N THR A 81 24.10 -9.72 -23.86
CA THR A 81 24.79 -8.47 -23.48
C THR A 81 23.82 -7.32 -23.19
N GLU A 82 22.74 -7.20 -23.97
CA GLU A 82 21.70 -6.19 -23.74
C GLU A 82 20.86 -6.51 -22.50
N LEU A 83 20.51 -7.78 -22.27
CA LEU A 83 19.83 -8.21 -21.05
C LEU A 83 20.66 -7.91 -19.80
N GLN A 84 21.97 -8.20 -19.83
CA GLN A 84 22.87 -7.86 -18.72
C GLN A 84 22.95 -6.35 -18.48
N ARG A 85 22.98 -5.54 -19.55
CA ARG A 85 22.98 -4.08 -19.41
C ARG A 85 21.71 -3.59 -18.72
N ARG A 86 20.54 -4.06 -19.16
CA ARG A 86 19.24 -3.72 -18.53
C ARG A 86 19.16 -4.20 -17.09
N TRP A 87 19.58 -5.43 -16.83
CA TRP A 87 19.59 -6.01 -15.50
C TRP A 87 20.46 -5.23 -14.51
N ARG A 88 21.65 -4.75 -14.93
CA ARG A 88 22.48 -3.88 -14.08
C ARG A 88 21.76 -2.58 -13.73
N HIS A 89 21.13 -1.95 -14.72
CA HIS A 89 20.37 -0.71 -14.50
C HIS A 89 19.20 -0.93 -13.54
N ALA A 90 18.39 -1.96 -13.78
CA ALA A 90 17.29 -2.35 -12.90
C ALA A 90 17.79 -2.68 -11.48
N SER A 91 18.93 -3.36 -11.36
CA SER A 91 19.54 -3.68 -10.07
C SER A 91 19.97 -2.44 -9.28
N HIS A 92 20.49 -1.40 -9.96
CA HIS A 92 20.82 -0.13 -9.31
C HIS A 92 19.57 0.60 -8.80
N ILE A 93 18.48 0.58 -9.58
CA ILE A 93 17.20 1.16 -9.16
C ILE A 93 16.64 0.39 -7.98
N SER A 94 16.65 -0.95 -8.06
CA SER A 94 16.19 -1.85 -7.00
C SER A 94 16.93 -1.60 -5.68
N ALA A 95 18.25 -1.43 -5.75
CA ALA A 95 19.07 -1.08 -4.60
C ALA A 95 18.67 0.27 -3.97
N ALA A 96 18.44 1.30 -4.80
CA ALA A 96 18.01 2.60 -4.32
C ALA A 96 16.61 2.57 -3.67
N ILE A 97 15.69 1.76 -4.23
CA ILE A 97 14.36 1.53 -3.65
C ILE A 97 14.49 0.81 -2.30
N CYS A 98 15.23 -0.30 -2.24
CA CYS A 98 15.41 -1.07 -1.01
C CYS A 98 16.06 -0.23 0.10
N ARG A 99 17.00 0.64 -0.24
CA ARG A 99 17.57 1.61 0.72
C ARG A 99 16.51 2.52 1.31
N ARG A 100 15.61 3.04 0.49
CA ARG A 100 14.51 3.91 0.95
C ARG A 100 13.53 3.13 1.82
N ILE A 101 13.19 1.91 1.44
CA ILE A 101 12.35 1.01 2.27
C ILE A 101 13.00 0.76 3.63
N SER A 102 14.31 0.50 3.67
CA SER A 102 15.11 0.35 4.89
C SER A 102 15.13 1.61 5.76
N GLN A 103 15.09 2.80 5.15
CA GLN A 103 14.94 4.07 5.89
C GLN A 103 13.52 4.24 6.42
N THR A 104 12.51 3.94 5.60
CA THR A 104 11.09 4.02 5.99
C THR A 104 10.78 3.09 7.15
N SER A 105 11.36 1.89 7.19
CA SER A 105 11.14 0.94 8.27
C SER A 105 11.72 1.38 9.62
N ARG A 106 12.59 2.41 9.64
CA ARG A 106 13.17 3.00 10.85
C ARG A 106 12.39 4.21 11.35
N LEU A 107 11.37 4.67 10.63
CA LEU A 107 10.54 5.79 11.04
C LEU A 107 9.63 5.39 12.21
N VAL A 108 9.41 6.33 13.12
CA VAL A 108 8.45 6.16 14.21
C VAL A 108 7.05 6.02 13.63
N GLY A 109 6.32 4.97 14.01
CA GLY A 109 4.98 4.69 13.49
C GLY A 109 4.95 3.76 12.27
N PHE A 110 6.11 3.26 11.81
CA PHE A 110 6.13 2.16 10.85
C PHE A 110 5.51 0.90 11.48
N SER A 111 4.54 0.31 10.78
CA SER A 111 3.78 -0.87 11.22
C SER A 111 3.82 -2.03 10.22
N GLY A 112 4.55 -1.86 9.11
CA GLY A 112 4.63 -2.86 8.04
C GLY A 112 5.72 -3.90 8.27
N THR A 113 5.82 -4.82 7.33
CA THR A 113 6.89 -5.83 7.25
C THR A 113 7.79 -5.54 6.07
N VAL A 114 9.08 -5.77 6.23
CA VAL A 114 10.08 -5.59 5.15
C VAL A 114 10.52 -6.94 4.58
N PHE A 115 9.56 -7.86 4.47
CA PHE A 115 9.77 -9.18 3.91
C PHE A 115 9.05 -9.27 2.57
N PRO A 116 9.64 -9.95 1.57
CA PRO A 116 8.94 -10.22 0.33
C PRO A 116 7.79 -11.20 0.58
N GLY A 117 6.66 -10.98 -0.07
CA GLY A 117 5.57 -11.94 -0.16
C GLY A 117 5.74 -12.87 -1.38
N GLN A 118 4.71 -13.66 -1.66
CA GLN A 118 4.63 -14.54 -2.83
C GLN A 118 3.57 -14.02 -3.80
N ARG A 119 3.87 -14.06 -5.10
CA ARG A 119 2.90 -13.74 -6.15
C ARG A 119 2.09 -15.00 -6.49
N GLU A 120 0.76 -14.91 -6.39
CA GLU A 120 -0.16 -16.06 -6.51
C GLU A 120 -0.04 -16.80 -7.85
N ASP A 121 0.13 -16.08 -8.96
CA ASP A 121 0.22 -16.69 -10.30
C ASP A 121 1.64 -17.12 -10.71
N ARG A 122 2.63 -17.06 -9.81
CA ARG A 122 4.03 -17.34 -10.14
C ARG A 122 4.44 -18.74 -9.71
N ASP A 123 5.07 -19.48 -10.62
CA ASP A 123 5.64 -20.79 -10.32
C ASP A 123 6.75 -20.65 -9.26
N PRO A 124 6.61 -21.23 -8.06
CA PRO A 124 7.57 -21.08 -6.98
C PRO A 124 8.95 -21.67 -7.32
N THR A 125 8.99 -22.67 -8.23
CA THR A 125 10.24 -23.32 -8.65
C THR A 125 11.16 -22.40 -9.46
N LEU A 126 10.63 -21.27 -9.94
CA LEU A 126 11.43 -20.24 -10.61
C LEU A 126 12.49 -19.64 -9.69
N SER A 127 12.32 -19.66 -8.37
CA SER A 127 13.34 -19.16 -7.44
C SER A 127 14.43 -20.19 -7.11
N ASP A 128 14.23 -21.46 -7.45
CA ASP A 128 15.14 -22.53 -7.05
C ASP A 128 16.51 -22.40 -7.73
N GLY A 129 17.57 -22.47 -6.92
CA GLY A 129 18.95 -22.40 -7.39
C GLY A 129 19.43 -21.00 -7.83
N ILE A 130 18.61 -19.96 -7.65
CA ILE A 130 18.99 -18.59 -7.99
C ILE A 130 19.59 -17.91 -6.77
N PRO A 131 20.80 -17.33 -6.87
CA PRO A 131 21.38 -16.59 -5.76
C PRO A 131 20.56 -15.33 -5.50
N PRO A 132 20.37 -14.94 -4.22
CA PRO A 132 19.66 -13.71 -3.91
C PRO A 132 20.39 -12.49 -4.46
N PRO A 133 19.66 -11.43 -4.85
CA PRO A 133 20.27 -10.21 -5.34
C PRO A 133 21.17 -9.57 -4.29
N TYR A 134 22.33 -9.05 -4.70
CA TYR A 134 23.30 -8.42 -3.79
C TYR A 134 22.69 -7.28 -2.95
N TRP A 135 21.78 -6.51 -3.55
CA TRP A 135 21.15 -5.36 -2.91
C TRP A 135 20.17 -5.77 -1.80
N LEU A 136 19.62 -7.00 -1.84
CA LEU A 136 18.73 -7.50 -0.81
C LEU A 136 19.51 -7.72 0.49
N ALA A 137 20.67 -8.37 0.40
CA ALA A 137 21.56 -8.55 1.55
C ALA A 137 22.15 -7.22 2.03
N MET A 138 22.58 -6.36 1.09
CA MET A 138 23.28 -5.11 1.41
C MET A 138 22.38 -4.04 2.04
N GLU A 139 21.17 -3.83 1.52
CA GLU A 139 20.32 -2.69 1.91
C GLU A 139 19.29 -3.08 2.99
N LEU A 140 18.84 -4.34 2.99
CA LEU A 140 17.82 -4.83 3.93
C LEU A 140 18.39 -5.69 5.05
N GLY A 141 19.69 -6.06 5.00
CA GLY A 141 20.34 -6.82 6.07
C GLY A 141 19.78 -8.22 6.28
N VAL A 142 18.92 -8.69 5.36
CA VAL A 142 18.36 -10.03 5.40
C VAL A 142 19.46 -10.99 4.97
N VAL A 143 20.12 -11.59 5.96
CA VAL A 143 20.74 -12.89 5.77
C VAL A 143 19.58 -13.83 5.47
N LEU A 144 19.39 -14.22 4.20
CA LEU A 144 18.55 -15.34 3.81
C LEU A 144 19.17 -16.60 4.42
N MET A 145 18.92 -16.78 5.72
CA MET A 145 19.28 -17.99 6.45
C MET A 145 18.21 -19.01 6.06
N GLU A 146 18.57 -19.84 5.07
CA GLU A 146 17.96 -21.12 4.71
C GLU A 146 16.48 -21.28 5.05
N VAL A 147 15.59 -21.01 4.07
CA VAL A 147 14.34 -21.76 4.02
C VAL A 147 14.73 -23.20 3.70
N LYS A 148 14.98 -24.00 4.73
CA LYS A 148 15.03 -25.45 4.61
C LYS A 148 13.66 -25.91 4.15
N TYR A 149 13.60 -26.41 2.91
CA TYR A 149 12.56 -27.32 2.48
C TYR A 149 12.48 -28.46 3.51
N ASN A 150 11.43 -28.49 4.31
CA ASN A 150 11.04 -29.71 5.02
C ASN A 150 10.28 -30.57 4.01
N GLU A 151 11.00 -31.43 3.30
CA GLU A 151 10.39 -32.62 2.72
C GLU A 151 9.98 -33.57 3.85
N GLY A 152 8.72 -33.98 3.84
CA GLY A 152 8.29 -35.25 4.44
C GLY A 152 7.52 -35.16 5.75
N ALA A 153 6.20 -35.01 5.63
CA ALA A 153 5.25 -35.71 6.48
C ALA A 153 3.88 -35.78 5.78
N ASP A 154 3.67 -36.85 5.01
CA ASP A 154 2.33 -37.34 4.68
C ASP A 154 1.60 -37.68 5.98
N LEU A 155 0.49 -37.00 6.28
CA LEU A 155 -0.60 -37.52 7.10
C LEU A 155 -1.93 -36.89 6.67
N ASP A 156 -2.63 -37.67 5.85
CA ASP A 156 -4.06 -38.00 5.86
C ASP A 156 -5.14 -36.94 6.19
N ALA A 157 -6.22 -37.08 5.42
CA ALA A 157 -7.43 -36.30 5.38
C ALA A 157 -8.16 -36.17 6.73
N SER A 158 -8.56 -34.94 7.05
CA SER A 158 -9.86 -34.65 7.66
C SER A 158 -10.21 -33.19 7.44
N ARG A 159 -11.29 -32.96 6.69
CA ARG A 159 -11.98 -31.68 6.56
C ARG A 159 -12.84 -31.44 7.81
N PRO A 160 -12.84 -30.22 8.34
CA PRO A 160 -14.10 -29.53 8.69
C PRO A 160 -14.10 -28.14 8.04
N THR A 161 -15.03 -27.81 7.13
CA THR A 161 -16.35 -27.22 7.37
C THR A 161 -16.36 -26.04 8.35
N GLU A 162 -16.51 -24.87 7.72
CA GLU A 162 -17.39 -23.76 8.07
C GLU A 162 -16.97 -22.77 9.17
N GLU A 163 -17.19 -21.50 8.80
CA GLU A 163 -17.32 -20.29 9.60
C GLU A 163 -16.01 -19.64 10.11
N ASP A 164 -15.50 -18.68 9.34
CA ASP A 164 -14.80 -17.50 9.86
C ASP A 164 -15.44 -16.25 9.23
N ASP A 165 -16.68 -15.97 9.67
CA ASP A 165 -17.26 -14.63 9.69
C ASP A 165 -16.48 -13.81 10.74
N ASP A 166 -15.29 -13.30 10.41
CA ASP A 166 -14.53 -12.44 11.34
C ASP A 166 -13.67 -11.36 10.63
N LEU A 167 -14.01 -10.99 9.40
CA LEU A 167 -13.40 -9.87 8.68
C LEU A 167 -13.98 -8.48 9.02
N ASP A 168 -14.89 -8.39 10.00
CA ASP A 168 -15.54 -7.13 10.41
C ASP A 168 -15.13 -6.63 11.82
N LEU A 169 -14.22 -7.32 12.52
CA LEU A 169 -13.96 -7.06 13.95
C LEU A 169 -12.77 -6.13 14.27
N VAL A 170 -12.04 -5.61 13.27
CA VAL A 170 -10.86 -4.74 13.51
C VAL A 170 -11.10 -3.26 13.15
N VAL A 171 -12.34 -2.86 12.80
CA VAL A 171 -12.66 -1.44 12.53
C VAL A 171 -12.97 -0.63 13.81
N ARG A 172 -13.05 -1.28 14.99
CA ARG A 172 -13.57 -0.65 16.22
C ARG A 172 -12.56 0.08 17.12
N GLU A 173 -11.32 0.28 16.71
CA GLU A 173 -10.40 1.11 17.49
C GLU A 173 -9.96 2.35 16.71
N LEU A 174 -10.44 3.49 17.21
CA LEU A 174 -10.31 4.86 16.70
C LEU A 174 -11.48 5.36 15.83
N GLU A 175 -12.72 5.06 16.24
CA GLU A 175 -13.83 5.99 16.07
C GLU A 175 -13.46 7.29 16.80
N VAL A 176 -12.81 8.22 16.10
CA VAL A 176 -13.01 9.63 16.43
C VAL A 176 -14.44 9.87 16.02
N ASP A 177 -15.35 9.80 17.00
CA ASP A 177 -16.79 9.99 16.82
C ASP A 177 -17.06 11.05 15.76
N GLU A 178 -17.75 10.69 14.68
CA GLU A 178 -18.16 11.68 13.67
C GLU A 178 -19.00 12.79 14.34
N ASP A 179 -19.67 12.45 15.45
CA ASP A 179 -20.38 13.36 16.36
C ASP A 179 -19.47 14.41 17.02
N ASN A 180 -18.20 14.09 17.31
CA ASN A 180 -17.24 15.05 17.88
C ASN A 180 -16.85 16.14 16.87
N ILE A 181 -16.87 15.84 15.57
CA ILE A 181 -16.52 16.81 14.53
C ILE A 181 -17.66 17.79 14.33
N VAL A 182 -18.91 17.29 14.29
CA VAL A 182 -20.10 18.13 14.16
C VAL A 182 -20.22 19.06 15.37
N GLN A 183 -20.01 18.53 16.59
CA GLN A 183 -19.98 19.34 17.81
C GLN A 183 -18.84 20.37 17.78
N LEU A 184 -17.65 20.01 17.32
CA LEU A 184 -16.53 20.94 17.20
C LEU A 184 -16.79 22.03 16.14
N MET A 185 -17.45 21.70 15.03
CA MET A 185 -17.87 22.67 14.01
C MET A 185 -18.94 23.64 14.53
N ASP A 186 -19.91 23.14 15.29
CA ASP A 186 -20.93 23.99 15.94
C ASP A 186 -20.28 24.93 16.97
N HIS A 187 -19.33 24.43 17.77
CA HIS A 187 -18.57 25.26 18.71
C HIS A 187 -17.75 26.35 17.99
N LEU A 188 -17.02 26.00 16.92
CA LEU A 188 -16.25 26.98 16.14
C LEU A 188 -17.15 28.04 15.47
N SER A 189 -18.34 27.64 15.00
CA SER A 189 -19.33 28.56 14.43
C SER A 189 -19.88 29.55 15.46
N THR A 190 -20.01 29.17 16.73
CA THR A 190 -20.53 30.06 17.78
C THR A 190 -19.52 31.09 18.29
N PHE A 191 -18.22 30.89 18.03
CA PHE A 191 -17.16 31.79 18.49
C PHE A 191 -16.97 33.05 17.61
N ASP A 192 -17.42 33.02 16.35
CA ASP A 192 -17.28 34.15 15.42
C ASP A 192 -18.44 35.17 15.51
N ASP A 193 -19.50 34.84 16.27
CA ASP A 193 -20.69 35.69 16.48
C ASP A 193 -20.65 36.52 17.79
N SER A 194 -19.51 36.55 18.50
CA SER A 194 -19.31 37.30 19.78
C SER A 194 -18.36 38.49 19.67
#